data_AF-A0A1R1QPV6-F1
#
_entry.id   AF-A0A1R1QPV6-F1
#
_cell.length_a   1.000
_cell.length_b   1.000
_cell.length_c   1.000
_cell.angle_alpha   90.00
_cell.angle_beta   90.00
_cell.angle_gamma   90.00
#
_symmetry.space_group_name_H-M   'P 1'
#
loop_
_entity.id
_entity.type
_entity.pdbx_description
1 polymer ?
#
loop_
_entity_poly.entity_id
_entity_poly.type
_entity_poly.pdbx_seq_one_letter_code
_entity_poly.pdbx_strand_id
1 'polypeptide(L)'
;MIRIGDWIYISTRKYKGNAFVMDKAQDVLLVQIPSGTLPRVSIHSVTKLDERLRDKDFQVLIDLALDLGDKKWFDELAERRREVMR
;
A
#
# COMPACT_ATOMS: atom_id res chain seq x y z
N MET A 1 -6.90 12.93 -1.23
CA MET A 1 -7.38 12.87 0.17
C MET A 1 -6.96 11.53 0.76
N ILE A 2 -6.34 11.53 1.94
CA ILE A 2 -5.90 10.29 2.63
C ILE A 2 -7.08 9.69 3.42
N ARG A 3 -7.25 8.37 3.34
CA ARG A 3 -8.29 7.56 3.97
C ARG A 3 -7.68 6.37 4.71
N ILE A 4 -8.49 5.74 5.58
CA ILE A 4 -8.15 4.45 6.19
C ILE A 4 -8.00 3.41 5.06
N GLY A 5 -6.95 2.59 5.13
CA GLY A 5 -6.62 1.63 4.09
C GLY A 5 -5.65 2.14 3.01
N ASP A 6 -5.29 3.42 3.02
CA ASP A 6 -4.32 3.96 2.07
C ASP A 6 -2.88 3.63 2.49
N TRP A 7 -2.01 3.46 1.49
CA TRP A 7 -0.56 3.51 1.67
C TRP A 7 -0.04 4.95 1.55
N ILE A 8 0.87 5.32 2.44
CA ILE A 8 1.47 6.64 2.49
C ILE A 8 2.99 6.55 2.66
N TYR A 9 3.70 7.58 2.24
CA TYR A 9 5.09 7.82 2.56
C TYR A 9 5.20 8.87 3.66
N ILE A 10 5.87 8.52 4.75
CA ILE A 10 6.13 9.42 5.87
C ILE A 10 7.53 9.98 5.69
N SER A 11 7.69 11.30 5.80
CA SER A 11 8.99 11.97 5.72
C SER A 11 9.16 12.95 6.87
N THR A 12 9.48 12.41 8.04
CA THR A 12 9.75 13.20 9.25
C THR A 12 11.20 13.05 9.68
N ARG A 13 11.64 13.83 10.68
CA ARG A 13 12.98 13.67 11.28
C ARG A 13 13.16 12.33 11.99
N LYS A 14 12.08 11.76 12.55
CA LYS A 14 12.12 10.52 13.34
C LYS A 14 11.90 9.28 12.49
N TYR A 15 11.10 9.37 11.44
CA TYR A 15 10.75 8.24 10.59
C TYR A 15 10.67 8.66 9.12
N LYS A 16 11.28 7.83 8.27
CA LYS A 16 11.17 7.88 6.81
C LYS A 16 10.83 6.51 6.28
N GLY A 17 9.76 6.42 5.50
CA GLY A 17 9.36 5.16 4.88
C GLY A 17 7.87 5.04 4.61
N ASN A 18 7.51 3.90 4.03
CA ASN A 18 6.13 3.56 3.74
C ASN A 18 5.39 3.18 5.02
N ALA A 19 4.10 3.49 5.08
CA ALA A 19 3.22 3.06 6.15
C ALA A 19 1.79 2.91 5.63
N PHE A 20 1.00 2.11 6.32
CA PHE A 20 -0.39 1.82 6.01
C PHE A 20 -1.32 2.53 7.00
N VAL A 21 -2.35 3.23 6.53
CA VAL A 21 -3.25 3.99 7.40
C VAL A 21 -4.27 3.07 8.07
N MET A 22 -4.19 2.96 9.40
CA MET A 22 -5.07 2.12 10.22
C MET A 22 -6.26 2.90 10.77
N ASP A 23 -6.05 4.17 11.14
CA ASP A 23 -7.11 5.04 11.67
C ASP A 23 -6.82 6.52 11.35
N LYS A 24 -7.87 7.34 11.36
CA LYS A 24 -7.82 8.76 11.01
C LYS A 24 -8.66 9.60 11.96
N ALA A 25 -7.97 10.50 12.67
CA ALA A 25 -8.57 11.68 13.29
C ALA A 25 -8.42 12.90 12.37
N GLN A 26 -8.86 14.08 12.81
CA GLN A 26 -8.92 15.30 12.00
C GLN A 26 -7.62 15.59 11.24
N ASP A 27 -6.49 15.75 11.94
CA ASP A 27 -5.18 16.02 11.34
C ASP A 27 -4.09 14.99 11.71
N VAL A 28 -4.51 13.87 12.30
CA VAL A 28 -3.61 12.82 12.82
C VAL A 28 -4.01 11.47 12.26
N LEU A 29 -3.04 10.73 11.77
CA LEU A 29 -3.16 9.37 11.27
C LEU A 29 -2.51 8.40 12.25
N LEU A 30 -3.19 7.31 12.57
CA LEU A 30 -2.56 6.12 13.14
C LEU A 30 -2.11 5.23 11.97
N VAL A 31 -0.83 4.90 11.93
CA VAL A 31 -0.24 4.23 10.76
C VAL A 31 0.57 3.02 11.20
N GLN A 32 0.50 1.94 10.43
CA GLN A 32 1.31 0.75 10.61
C GLN A 32 2.53 0.82 9.70
N ILE A 33 3.71 0.82 10.31
CA ILE A 33 4.98 0.70 9.61
C ILE A 33 5.27 -0.81 9.39
N PRO A 34 5.81 -1.23 8.23
CA PRO A 34 6.11 -2.65 7.97
C PRO A 34 6.98 -3.34 9.03
N SER A 35 7.80 -2.58 9.76
CA SER A 35 8.58 -3.08 10.90
C SER A 35 7.74 -3.44 12.14
N GLY A 36 6.40 -3.28 12.09
CA GLY A 36 5.45 -3.62 13.15
C GLY A 36 5.09 -2.49 14.12
N THR A 37 5.58 -1.27 13.91
CA THR A 37 5.27 -0.14 14.82
C THR A 37 4.01 0.62 14.39
N LEU A 38 3.28 1.19 15.36
CA LEU A 38 2.01 1.89 15.17
C LEU A 38 2.06 3.37 15.63
N PRO A 39 2.90 4.24 15.02
CA PRO A 39 2.96 5.64 15.43
C PRO A 39 1.72 6.45 15.02
N ARG A 40 1.55 7.59 15.69
CA ARG A 40 0.65 8.66 15.24
C ARG A 40 1.46 9.73 14.51
N VAL A 41 1.01 10.11 13.33
CA VAL A 41 1.69 11.11 12.48
C VAL A 41 0.72 12.16 11.97
N SER A 42 1.21 13.37 11.74
CA SER A 42 0.39 14.44 11.17
C SER A 42 0.13 14.18 9.69
N ILE A 43 -1.11 14.42 9.24
CA ILE A 43 -1.47 14.32 7.82
C ILE A 43 -0.65 15.26 6.92
N HIS A 44 -0.13 16.36 7.47
CA HIS A 44 0.72 17.32 6.74
C HIS A 44 2.16 16.86 6.56
N SER A 45 2.56 15.77 7.24
CA SER A 45 3.92 15.22 7.19
C SER A 45 4.05 13.97 6.31
N VAL A 46 3.01 13.67 5.56
CA VAL A 46 2.90 12.44 4.76
C VAL A 46 2.47 12.75 3.33
N THR A 47 2.87 11.87 2.42
CA THR A 47 2.46 11.91 1.01
C THR A 47 1.67 10.65 0.70
N LYS A 48 0.48 10.78 0.11
CA LYS A 48 -0.28 9.61 -0.35
C LYS A 48 0.50 8.92 -1.48
N LEU A 49 0.65 7.60 -1.39
CA LEU A 49 1.26 6.83 -2.47
C LEU A 49 0.25 6.55 -3.57
N ASP A 50 0.73 6.48 -4.81
CA ASP A 50 -0.08 6.00 -5.91
C ASP A 50 -0.18 4.46 -5.80
N GLU A 51 -1.38 3.98 -5.52
CA GLU A 51 -1.69 2.56 -5.35
C GLU A 51 -2.07 1.89 -6.67
N ARG A 52 -2.07 2.64 -7.78
CA ARG A 52 -2.40 2.10 -9.09
C ARG A 52 -1.30 1.16 -9.56
N LEU A 53 -1.65 -0.13 -9.65
CA LEU A 53 -0.84 -1.11 -10.33
C LEU A 53 -0.94 -0.90 -11.84
N ARG A 54 0.20 -0.72 -12.50
CA ARG A 54 0.27 -0.70 -13.97
C ARG A 54 0.40 -2.12 -14.48
N ASP A 55 0.20 -2.32 -15.78
CA ASP A 55 0.28 -3.66 -16.40
C ASP A 55 1.57 -4.41 -16.07
N LYS A 56 2.70 -3.69 -16.11
CA LYS A 56 4.02 -4.25 -15.75
C LYS A 56 4.10 -4.69 -14.29
N ASP A 57 3.49 -3.94 -13.37
CA ASP A 57 3.48 -4.26 -11.96
C ASP A 57 2.66 -5.54 -11.71
N PHE A 58 1.53 -5.71 -12.42
CA PHE A 58 0.75 -6.96 -12.41
C PHE A 58 1.55 -8.15 -12.95
N GLN A 59 2.28 -7.98 -14.05
CA GLN A 59 3.07 -9.08 -14.62
C GLN A 59 4.12 -9.59 -13.62
N VAL A 60 4.86 -8.69 -12.97
CA VAL A 60 5.86 -9.06 -11.95
C VAL A 60 5.23 -9.79 -10.77
N LEU A 61 4.06 -9.34 -10.30
CA LEU A 61 3.36 -9.99 -9.18
C LEU A 61 2.82 -11.37 -9.57
N ILE A 62 2.33 -11.53 -10.80
CA ILE A 62 1.87 -12.82 -11.34
C ILE A 62 3.05 -13.81 -11.43
N ASP A 63 4.17 -13.37 -11.99
CA ASP A 63 5.38 -14.20 -12.11
C ASP A 63 5.85 -14.65 -10.71
N LEU A 64 5.84 -13.75 -9.73
CA LEU A 64 6.19 -14.09 -8.34
C LEU A 64 5.20 -15.08 -7.70
N ALA A 65 3.90 -14.95 -7.97
CA ALA A 65 2.90 -15.89 -7.47
C ALA A 65 3.11 -17.30 -8.05
N LEU A 66 3.50 -17.39 -9.33
CA LEU A 66 3.86 -18.66 -9.97
C LEU A 66 5.13 -19.26 -9.35
N ASP A 67 6.17 -18.45 -9.14
CA ASP A 67 7.42 -18.88 -8.51
C ASP A 67 7.21 -19.40 -7.08
N LEU A 68 6.28 -18.81 -6.33
CA LEU A 68 5.91 -19.24 -4.98
C LEU A 68 4.91 -20.41 -4.97
N GLY A 69 4.34 -20.79 -6.12
CA GLY A 69 3.28 -21.79 -6.20
C GLY A 69 1.97 -21.37 -5.53
N ASP A 70 1.76 -20.06 -5.29
CA ASP A 70 0.55 -19.54 -4.65
C ASP A 70 -0.56 -19.34 -5.69
N LYS A 71 -1.27 -20.43 -5.95
CA LYS A 71 -2.38 -20.44 -6.92
C LYS A 71 -3.48 -19.44 -6.58
N LYS A 72 -3.81 -19.27 -5.29
CA LYS A 72 -4.89 -18.37 -4.87
C LYS A 72 -4.51 -16.93 -5.19
N TRP A 73 -3.29 -16.54 -4.87
CA TRP A 73 -2.81 -15.20 -5.14
C TRP A 73 -2.68 -14.92 -6.64
N PHE A 74 -2.25 -15.91 -7.43
CA PHE A 74 -2.26 -15.83 -8.89
C PHE A 74 -3.67 -15.54 -9.43
N ASP A 75 -4.68 -16.31 -9.00
CA ASP A 75 -6.06 -16.16 -9.48
C ASP A 75 -6.61 -14.76 -9.16
N GLU A 76 -6.35 -14.25 -7.94
CA GLU A 76 -6.73 -12.89 -7.52
C GLU A 76 -6.05 -11.80 -8.37
N LEU A 77 -4.75 -11.95 -8.67
CA LEU A 77 -4.00 -10.99 -9.49
C LEU A 77 -4.46 -11.00 -10.96
N ALA A 78 -4.75 -12.18 -11.52
CA ALA A 78 -5.23 -12.35 -12.88
C ALA A 78 -6.64 -11.75 -13.08
N GLU A 79 -7.51 -11.88 -12.08
CA GLU A 79 -8.82 -11.22 -12.08
C GLU A 79 -8.68 -9.68 -12.02
N ARG A 80 -7.90 -9.16 -11.06
CA ARG A 80 -7.67 -7.72 -10.93
C ARG A 80 -7.04 -7.08 -12.18
N ARG A 81 -6.08 -7.75 -12.82
CA ARG A 81 -5.49 -7.27 -14.08
C ARG A 81 -6.56 -7.10 -15.17
N ARG A 82 -7.51 -8.03 -15.28
CA ARG A 82 -8.61 -7.95 -16.27
C ARG A 82 -9.57 -6.79 -15.99
N GLU A 83 -9.85 -6.51 -14.72
CA GLU A 83 -10.71 -5.37 -14.33
C GLU A 83 -10.06 -4.03 -14.64
N VAL A 84 -8.75 -3.89 -14.42
CA VAL A 84 -8.00 -2.65 -14.65
C VAL A 84 -7.77 -2.37 -16.15
N MET A 85 -7.72 -3.41 -16.98
CA MET A 85 -7.50 -3.30 -18.43
C MET A 85 -8.80 -3.15 -19.25
N ARG A 86 -9.97 -3.12 -18.59
CA ARG A 86 -11.26 -2.78 -19.21
C ARG A 86 -11.50 -1.28 -19.25
#